data_AF-A0A3D5HZL6-F1
#
_entry.id   AF-A0A3D5HZL6-F1
#
_cell.length_a   1.000
_cell.length_b   1.000
_cell.length_c   1.000
_cell.angle_alpha   90.00
_cell.angle_beta   90.00
_cell.angle_gamma   90.00
#
_symmetry.space_group_name_H-M   'P 1'
#
loop_
_entity.id
_entity.type
_entity.pdbx_description
1 polymer ?
#
loop_
_entity_poly.entity_id
_entity_poly.type
_entity_poly.pdbx_seq_one_letter_code
_entity_poly.pdbx_strand_id
1 'polypeptide(L)'
;GAGVGGVALSTTTGCSQQQSQLPFAPVRTPLPLPSDGLTPSQQREAYRVVRINDALSLPEGYDQQLLASWGDPVGSSRFGFNNDFLAFRQLDANSALLTVNFEYISPLPWSQGFAEVTGSALPYEQVVQALAGSNGKRDVWADAPAADVTAAINSVAAEALADQGIGVIRLKRDGQGRWQRQPGPEDRRITGLAGLDDPERRLRATGPASAVFRLAQRQGYDDGLGDRIIGTFANCAGGTTPWGTVLSAEENFQSQVPEDVYADGSAMAPSARPFTCQAKRLYGLGNPFGL
;
A
#
# COMPACT_ATOMS: atom_id res chain seq x y z
N GLY A 1 21.15 1.15 -14.48
CA GLY A 1 21.04 1.69 -15.84
C GLY A 1 21.25 3.18 -15.76
N ALA A 2 22.21 3.72 -16.50
CA ALA A 2 22.59 5.13 -16.43
C ALA A 2 21.46 6.02 -16.99
N GLY A 3 20.96 6.95 -16.18
CA GLY A 3 20.05 8.00 -16.60
C GLY A 3 20.84 9.18 -17.15
N VAL A 4 20.58 9.56 -18.39
CA VAL A 4 21.12 10.80 -18.99
C VAL A 4 20.02 11.85 -18.89
N GLY A 5 20.12 12.74 -17.91
CA GLY A 5 19.32 13.95 -17.83
C GLY A 5 19.94 15.04 -18.70
N GLY A 6 19.27 15.41 -19.80
CA GLY A 6 19.66 16.53 -20.65
C GLY A 6 18.81 17.76 -20.34
N VAL A 7 19.41 18.78 -19.74
CA VAL A 7 18.88 20.16 -19.73
C VAL A 7 19.43 20.85 -20.98
N ALA A 8 18.55 21.25 -21.91
CA ALA A 8 18.92 22.08 -23.04
C ALA A 8 18.27 23.46 -22.89
N LEU A 9 19.08 24.46 -22.55
CA LEU A 9 18.76 25.87 -22.70
C LEU A 9 18.75 26.20 -24.19
N SER A 10 17.63 26.74 -24.67
CA SER A 10 17.39 27.07 -26.07
C SER A 10 18.19 28.29 -26.52
N THR A 11 19.05 28.13 -27.53
CA THR A 11 19.35 29.20 -28.48
C THR A 11 18.86 28.78 -29.86
N THR A 12 18.07 29.65 -30.46
CA THR A 12 17.41 29.50 -31.76
C THR A 12 18.40 29.28 -32.90
N THR A 13 18.29 28.15 -33.59
CA THR A 13 18.61 28.02 -35.03
C THR A 13 17.98 26.73 -35.54
N GLY A 14 17.26 26.83 -36.66
CA GLY A 14 16.48 25.73 -37.22
C GLY A 14 17.33 24.50 -37.51
N CYS A 15 17.05 23.42 -36.79
CA CYS A 15 17.34 22.07 -37.24
C CYS A 15 16.01 21.46 -37.64
N SER A 16 15.90 21.02 -38.88
CA SER A 16 14.90 20.03 -39.26
C SER A 16 15.09 18.83 -38.33
N GLN A 17 14.24 18.69 -37.32
CA GLN A 17 14.14 17.45 -36.57
C GLN A 17 13.65 16.39 -37.57
N GLN A 18 14.59 15.68 -38.19
CA GLN A 18 14.31 14.34 -38.69
C GLN A 18 13.78 13.57 -37.49
N GLN A 19 12.45 13.42 -37.42
CA GLN A 19 11.85 12.44 -36.55
C GLN A 19 12.45 11.10 -36.96
N SER A 20 13.42 10.63 -36.19
CA SER A 20 13.84 9.24 -36.28
C SER A 20 12.57 8.42 -36.05
N GLN A 21 12.15 7.67 -37.06
CA GLN A 21 11.01 6.76 -36.91
C GLN A 21 11.39 5.79 -35.80
N LEU A 22 10.58 5.78 -34.74
CA LEU A 22 10.75 4.81 -33.66
C LEU A 22 10.59 3.41 -34.28
N PRO A 23 11.42 2.43 -33.86
CA PRO A 23 11.32 1.06 -34.37
C PRO A 23 10.06 0.33 -33.86
N PHE A 24 9.16 1.03 -33.17
CA PHE A 24 7.90 0.54 -32.63
C PHE A 24 6.84 1.64 -32.72
N ALA A 25 5.56 1.25 -32.67
CA ALA A 25 4.45 2.19 -32.54
C ALA A 25 4.23 2.55 -31.05
N PRO A 26 4.37 3.83 -30.65
CA PRO A 26 4.09 4.25 -29.27
C PRO A 26 2.64 4.01 -28.89
N VAL A 27 2.41 3.62 -27.64
CA VAL A 27 1.07 3.60 -27.05
C VAL A 27 0.60 5.04 -26.87
N ARG A 28 -0.61 5.34 -27.36
CA ARG A 28 -1.20 6.67 -27.23
C ARG A 28 -1.51 6.99 -25.77
N THR A 29 -0.94 8.08 -25.26
CA THR A 29 -1.22 8.61 -23.92
C THR A 29 -2.46 9.52 -23.90
N PRO A 30 -3.02 9.87 -22.72
CA PRO A 30 -4.14 10.81 -22.63
C PRO A 30 -3.79 12.25 -23.02
N LEU A 31 -2.51 12.61 -22.95
CA LEU A 31 -1.98 13.93 -23.28
C LEU A 31 -0.91 13.81 -24.38
N PRO A 32 -0.78 14.82 -25.26
CA PRO A 32 0.27 14.85 -26.27
C PRO A 32 1.65 14.93 -25.62
N LEU A 33 2.60 14.19 -26.17
CA LEU A 33 4.01 14.28 -25.80
C LEU A 33 4.79 15.09 -26.84
N PRO A 34 5.88 15.78 -26.47
CA PRO A 34 6.75 16.45 -27.43
C PRO A 34 7.26 15.52 -28.54
N SER A 35 7.43 14.23 -28.23
CA SER A 35 7.84 13.19 -29.17
C SER A 35 6.81 12.83 -30.24
N ASP A 36 5.55 13.24 -30.08
CA ASP A 36 4.47 12.91 -31.03
C ASP A 36 4.65 13.65 -32.38
N GLY A 37 5.44 14.73 -32.41
CA GLY A 37 5.66 15.57 -33.60
C GLY A 37 4.43 16.31 -34.10
N LEU A 38 3.41 16.45 -33.26
CA LEU A 38 2.18 17.16 -33.59
C LEU A 38 2.35 18.66 -33.31
N THR A 39 1.99 19.49 -34.28
CA THR A 39 1.82 20.93 -34.07
C THR A 39 0.68 21.22 -33.08
N PRO A 40 0.61 22.42 -32.46
CA PRO A 40 -0.46 22.75 -31.51
C PRO A 40 -1.88 22.63 -32.06
N SER A 41 -2.12 22.85 -33.36
CA SER A 41 -3.43 22.62 -33.99
C SER A 41 -3.74 21.12 -34.12
N GLN A 42 -2.76 20.32 -34.53
CA GLN A 42 -2.91 18.86 -34.64
C GLN A 42 -3.12 18.21 -33.27
N GLN A 43 -2.43 18.68 -32.22
CA GLN A 43 -2.66 18.22 -30.86
C GLN A 43 -4.10 18.47 -30.42
N ARG A 44 -4.61 19.69 -30.63
CA ARG A 44 -6.01 20.03 -30.30
C ARG A 44 -7.01 19.13 -31.00
N GLU A 45 -6.81 18.88 -32.30
CA GLU A 45 -7.71 18.00 -33.06
C GLU A 45 -7.60 16.53 -32.63
N ALA A 46 -6.38 16.01 -32.51
CA ALA A 46 -6.15 14.61 -32.16
C ALA A 46 -6.66 14.26 -30.76
N TYR A 47 -6.48 15.17 -29.78
CA TYR A 47 -6.82 14.95 -28.37
C TYR A 47 -8.16 15.59 -27.95
N ARG A 48 -8.98 16.08 -28.90
CA ARG A 48 -10.30 16.66 -28.58
C ARG A 48 -11.28 15.66 -27.98
N VAL A 49 -11.12 14.37 -28.30
CA VAL A 49 -11.90 13.26 -27.74
C VAL A 49 -10.94 12.26 -27.11
N VAL A 50 -11.12 12.03 -25.81
CA VAL A 50 -10.47 10.93 -25.10
C VAL A 50 -11.52 9.85 -24.87
N ARG A 51 -11.26 8.63 -25.34
CA ARG A 51 -12.05 7.45 -25.00
C ARG A 51 -11.42 6.81 -23.78
N ILE A 52 -12.21 6.58 -22.75
CA ILE A 52 -11.77 5.82 -21.58
C ILE A 52 -11.63 4.36 -22.03
N ASN A 53 -10.42 3.84 -21.95
CA ASN A 53 -10.12 2.43 -22.13
C ASN A 53 -9.59 1.91 -20.79
N ASP A 54 -10.44 1.23 -20.02
CA ASP A 54 -10.09 0.69 -18.71
C ASP A 54 -9.36 -0.65 -18.86
N ALA A 55 -8.25 -0.63 -19.59
CA ALA A 55 -7.40 -1.76 -19.85
C ALA A 55 -5.94 -1.30 -19.99
N LEU A 56 -5.01 -2.11 -19.47
CA LEU A 56 -3.58 -1.85 -19.66
C LEU A 56 -3.23 -1.97 -21.15
N SER A 57 -2.78 -0.85 -21.73
CA SER A 57 -2.32 -0.79 -23.11
C SER A 57 -0.81 -0.99 -23.15
N LEU A 58 -0.35 -1.98 -23.93
CA LEU A 58 1.06 -2.33 -24.05
C LEU A 58 1.57 -2.11 -25.48
N PRO A 59 2.88 -1.83 -25.66
CA PRO A 59 3.49 -1.82 -26.98
C PRO A 59 3.39 -3.20 -27.66
N GLU A 60 3.52 -3.22 -28.99
CA GLU A 60 3.60 -4.46 -29.75
C GLU A 60 4.74 -5.37 -29.25
N GLY A 61 4.46 -6.67 -29.14
CA GLY A 61 5.40 -7.67 -28.63
C GLY A 61 5.44 -7.83 -27.10
N TYR A 62 4.71 -7.00 -26.35
CA TYR A 62 4.52 -7.15 -24.90
C TYR A 62 3.18 -7.83 -24.58
N ASP A 63 3.14 -8.51 -23.44
CA ASP A 63 1.95 -9.19 -22.91
C ASP A 63 1.82 -8.93 -21.40
N GLN A 64 0.63 -9.17 -20.85
CA GLN A 64 0.32 -9.04 -19.42
C GLN A 64 -0.28 -10.33 -18.86
N GLN A 65 -0.03 -10.59 -17.58
CA GLN A 65 -0.56 -11.75 -16.86
C GLN A 65 -1.10 -11.29 -15.52
N LEU A 66 -2.32 -11.73 -15.18
CA LEU A 66 -2.87 -11.56 -13.85
C LEU A 66 -2.24 -12.62 -12.92
N LEU A 67 -1.44 -12.16 -11.95
CA LEU A 67 -0.77 -13.05 -11.00
C LEU A 67 -1.55 -13.22 -9.70
N ALA A 68 -2.18 -12.16 -9.22
CA ALA A 68 -3.04 -12.16 -8.03
C ALA A 68 -3.92 -10.90 -8.05
N SER A 69 -5.05 -10.98 -7.37
CA SER A 69 -6.00 -9.89 -7.16
C SER A 69 -6.25 -9.69 -5.67
N TRP A 70 -6.67 -8.49 -5.26
CA TRP A 70 -7.16 -8.22 -3.91
C TRP A 70 -8.18 -9.30 -3.50
N GLY A 71 -8.05 -9.84 -2.29
CA GLY A 71 -8.89 -10.93 -1.77
C GLY A 71 -8.37 -12.34 -1.99
N ASP A 72 -7.47 -12.56 -2.95
CA ASP A 72 -6.90 -13.90 -3.18
C ASP A 72 -6.23 -14.46 -1.90
N PRO A 73 -6.35 -15.75 -1.56
CA PRO A 73 -5.71 -16.30 -0.37
C PRO A 73 -4.17 -16.18 -0.39
N VAL A 74 -3.60 -15.68 0.71
CA VAL A 74 -2.14 -15.57 0.92
C VAL A 74 -1.79 -15.89 2.37
N GLY A 75 -1.14 -17.04 2.60
CA GLY A 75 -0.75 -17.47 3.94
C GLY A 75 -1.94 -17.54 4.89
N SER A 76 -1.88 -16.77 5.99
CA SER A 76 -2.95 -16.69 6.99
C SER A 76 -3.96 -15.55 6.77
N SER A 77 -3.94 -14.91 5.61
CA SER A 77 -4.86 -13.81 5.26
C SER A 77 -5.07 -13.80 3.73
N ARG A 78 -5.29 -12.64 3.14
CA ARG A 78 -5.57 -12.44 1.71
C ARG A 78 -4.52 -11.58 1.03
N PHE A 79 -4.56 -11.42 -0.27
CA PHE A 79 -3.80 -10.42 -0.99
C PHE A 79 -4.43 -9.06 -0.70
N GLY A 80 -3.62 -8.08 -0.28
CA GLY A 80 -4.10 -6.79 0.25
C GLY A 80 -4.56 -5.81 -0.83
N PHE A 81 -4.80 -4.57 -0.39
CA PHE A 81 -5.27 -3.48 -1.22
C PHE A 81 -4.12 -2.51 -1.56
N ASN A 82 -4.12 -1.91 -2.76
CA ASN A 82 -3.11 -0.98 -3.27
C ASN A 82 -1.65 -1.50 -3.24
N ASN A 83 -1.15 -1.97 -4.37
CA ASN A 83 0.16 -2.62 -4.49
C ASN A 83 1.27 -1.63 -4.91
N ASP A 84 1.92 -0.96 -3.97
CA ASP A 84 2.84 0.16 -4.29
C ASP A 84 4.31 -0.25 -4.49
N PHE A 85 4.66 -1.48 -4.14
CA PHE A 85 5.98 -2.03 -4.45
C PHE A 85 5.95 -3.53 -4.72
N LEU A 86 6.82 -3.95 -5.64
CA LEU A 86 7.02 -5.33 -6.03
C LEU A 86 8.52 -5.68 -5.97
N ALA A 87 8.86 -6.75 -5.24
CA ALA A 87 10.18 -7.36 -5.26
C ALA A 87 10.08 -8.80 -5.77
N PHE A 88 10.51 -8.99 -7.01
CA PHE A 88 10.59 -10.30 -7.64
C PHE A 88 11.93 -10.97 -7.31
N ARG A 89 11.86 -12.15 -6.69
CA ARG A 89 13.02 -12.98 -6.36
C ARG A 89 12.87 -14.35 -7.00
N GLN A 90 13.63 -14.58 -8.06
CA GLN A 90 13.72 -15.90 -8.67
C GLN A 90 14.46 -16.87 -7.73
N LEU A 91 13.88 -18.06 -7.54
CA LEU A 91 14.47 -19.12 -6.73
C LEU A 91 15.20 -20.13 -7.62
N ASP A 92 14.59 -20.51 -8.74
CA ASP A 92 15.16 -21.38 -9.77
C ASP A 92 14.60 -21.01 -11.15
N ALA A 93 14.89 -21.81 -12.19
CA ALA A 93 14.43 -21.53 -13.56
C ALA A 93 12.91 -21.35 -13.68
N ASN A 94 12.13 -22.04 -12.84
CA ASN A 94 10.68 -22.17 -12.93
C ASN A 94 9.94 -21.75 -11.66
N SER A 95 10.61 -21.26 -10.62
CA SER A 95 9.96 -20.79 -9.40
C SER A 95 10.51 -19.45 -8.91
N ALA A 96 9.62 -18.65 -8.32
CA ALA A 96 9.96 -17.34 -7.78
C ALA A 96 9.05 -16.97 -6.61
N LEU A 97 9.50 -15.99 -5.83
CA LEU A 97 8.69 -15.27 -4.86
C LEU A 97 8.45 -13.86 -5.36
N LEU A 98 7.23 -13.36 -5.18
CA LEU A 98 6.91 -11.96 -5.35
C LEU A 98 6.51 -11.40 -4.00
N THR A 99 7.33 -10.48 -3.49
CA THR A 99 6.96 -9.69 -2.31
C THR A 99 6.23 -8.44 -2.78
N VAL A 100 5.13 -8.12 -2.11
CA VAL A 100 4.23 -7.01 -2.45
C VAL A 100 4.01 -6.18 -1.21
N ASN A 101 4.15 -4.86 -1.33
CA ASN A 101 3.71 -3.93 -0.30
C ASN A 101 2.26 -3.52 -0.57
N PHE A 102 1.46 -3.49 0.49
CA PHE A 102 0.08 -3.01 0.49
C PHE A 102 0.02 -1.72 1.32
N GLU A 103 -0.02 -0.57 0.66
CA GLU A 103 0.31 0.70 1.31
C GLU A 103 -0.87 1.28 2.09
N TYR A 104 -1.93 1.68 1.40
CA TYR A 104 -3.00 2.50 1.97
C TYR A 104 -4.38 2.06 1.51
N ILE A 105 -5.40 2.52 2.24
CA ILE A 105 -6.80 2.27 1.91
C ILE A 105 -7.37 3.50 1.21
N SER A 106 -7.84 3.34 -0.02
CA SER A 106 -8.70 4.31 -0.71
C SER A 106 -10.15 4.08 -0.26
N PRO A 107 -10.74 4.88 0.64
CA PRO A 107 -11.91 4.41 1.40
C PRO A 107 -13.15 4.16 0.55
N LEU A 108 -13.37 4.96 -0.50
CA LEU A 108 -14.49 4.77 -1.41
C LEU A 108 -14.40 3.46 -2.21
N PRO A 109 -13.41 3.25 -3.09
CA PRO A 109 -13.34 2.01 -3.87
C PRO A 109 -13.14 0.78 -2.98
N TRP A 110 -12.44 0.91 -1.85
CA TRP A 110 -12.27 -0.18 -0.89
C TRP A 110 -13.62 -0.59 -0.28
N SER A 111 -14.37 0.34 0.33
CA SER A 111 -15.66 0.00 0.94
C SER A 111 -16.70 -0.51 -0.06
N GLN A 112 -16.69 0.01 -1.30
CA GLN A 112 -17.60 -0.43 -2.36
C GLN A 112 -17.29 -1.83 -2.88
N GLY A 113 -16.00 -2.17 -3.03
CA GLY A 113 -15.57 -3.49 -3.53
C GLY A 113 -15.46 -4.56 -2.44
N PHE A 114 -15.43 -4.18 -1.16
CA PHE A 114 -15.08 -5.08 -0.06
C PHE A 114 -15.94 -6.35 -0.01
N ALA A 115 -17.26 -6.20 -0.14
CA ALA A 115 -18.17 -7.34 -0.05
C ALA A 115 -18.03 -8.32 -1.23
N GLU A 116 -17.77 -7.80 -2.43
CA GLU A 116 -17.51 -8.63 -3.61
C GLU A 116 -16.20 -9.41 -3.46
N VAL A 117 -15.17 -8.75 -2.93
CA VAL A 117 -13.82 -9.33 -2.83
C VAL A 117 -13.68 -10.29 -1.65
N THR A 118 -14.28 -9.98 -0.50
CA THR A 118 -14.11 -10.78 0.72
C THR A 118 -15.27 -11.71 1.00
N GLY A 119 -16.40 -11.56 0.30
CA GLY A 119 -17.65 -12.25 0.59
C GLY A 119 -18.32 -11.82 1.90
N SER A 120 -17.84 -10.75 2.56
CA SER A 120 -18.30 -10.28 3.86
C SER A 120 -18.76 -8.84 3.81
N ALA A 121 -19.84 -8.50 4.53
CA ALA A 121 -20.28 -7.12 4.65
C ALA A 121 -19.32 -6.31 5.53
N LEU A 122 -19.11 -5.04 5.17
CA LEU A 122 -18.32 -4.09 5.94
C LEU A 122 -19.24 -3.02 6.53
N PRO A 123 -19.27 -2.78 7.85
CA PRO A 123 -20.17 -1.81 8.47
C PRO A 123 -19.69 -0.35 8.28
N TYR A 124 -19.13 -0.03 7.10
CA TYR A 124 -18.51 1.27 6.83
C TYR A 124 -19.52 2.41 6.89
N GLU A 125 -20.67 2.28 6.24
CA GLU A 125 -21.71 3.31 6.23
C GLU A 125 -22.31 3.54 7.63
N GLN A 126 -22.52 2.46 8.40
CA GLN A 126 -22.95 2.54 9.79
C GLN A 126 -22.00 3.41 10.62
N VAL A 127 -20.68 3.18 10.49
CA VAL A 127 -19.66 3.96 11.21
C VAL A 127 -19.66 5.42 10.75
N VAL A 128 -19.73 5.69 9.44
CA VAL A 128 -19.81 7.06 8.91
C VAL A 128 -21.01 7.82 9.47
N GLN A 129 -22.19 7.19 9.53
CA GLN A 129 -23.41 7.79 10.06
C GLN A 129 -23.29 8.03 11.58
N ALA A 130 -22.80 7.04 12.33
CA ALA A 130 -22.64 7.12 13.78
C ALA A 130 -21.68 8.23 14.22
N LEU A 131 -20.66 8.53 13.40
CA LEU A 131 -19.64 9.54 13.71
C LEU A 131 -19.92 10.90 13.05
N ALA A 132 -21.04 11.09 12.35
CA ALA A 132 -21.34 12.35 11.66
C ALA A 132 -21.37 13.56 12.62
N GLY A 133 -21.90 13.38 13.84
CA GLY A 133 -21.98 14.44 14.86
C GLY A 133 -20.63 14.88 15.45
N SER A 134 -19.56 14.09 15.26
CA SER A 134 -18.21 14.36 15.75
C SER A 134 -17.22 14.62 14.62
N ASN A 135 -17.71 15.10 13.47
CA ASN A 135 -16.91 15.31 12.25
C ASN A 135 -16.15 14.04 11.83
N GLY A 136 -16.76 12.87 12.02
CA GLY A 136 -16.18 11.56 11.70
C GLY A 136 -15.12 11.07 12.68
N LYS A 137 -14.83 11.78 13.77
CA LYS A 137 -13.75 11.42 14.70
C LYS A 137 -14.28 10.78 15.98
N ARG A 138 -13.53 9.80 16.52
CA ARG A 138 -13.81 9.19 17.83
C ARG A 138 -12.50 8.68 18.44
N ASP A 139 -12.28 8.98 19.71
CA ASP A 139 -11.29 8.26 20.50
C ASP A 139 -12.02 7.14 21.24
N VAL A 140 -11.78 5.89 20.84
CA VAL A 140 -12.54 4.73 21.35
C VAL A 140 -12.23 4.46 22.84
N TRP A 141 -11.14 4.99 23.38
CA TRP A 141 -10.74 4.76 24.78
C TRP A 141 -11.24 5.85 25.72
N ALA A 142 -11.13 7.12 25.33
CA ALA A 142 -11.54 8.23 26.19
C ALA A 142 -13.06 8.54 26.10
N ASP A 143 -13.68 8.22 24.98
CA ASP A 143 -15.08 8.54 24.69
C ASP A 143 -15.73 7.40 23.89
N ALA A 144 -15.74 6.20 24.49
CA ALA A 144 -16.27 4.99 23.87
C ALA A 144 -17.75 5.18 23.46
N PRO A 145 -18.11 4.97 22.18
CA PRO A 145 -19.50 5.02 21.76
C PRO A 145 -20.27 3.78 22.24
N ALA A 146 -21.55 3.68 21.88
CA ALA A 146 -22.35 2.49 22.12
C ALA A 146 -21.64 1.21 21.61
N ALA A 147 -21.91 0.08 22.26
CA ALA A 147 -21.16 -1.16 22.05
C ALA A 147 -21.22 -1.66 20.59
N ASP A 148 -22.36 -1.49 19.92
CA ASP A 148 -22.54 -1.82 18.51
C ASP A 148 -21.69 -0.94 17.58
N VAL A 149 -21.59 0.36 17.87
CA VAL A 149 -20.72 1.29 17.12
C VAL A 149 -19.24 0.98 17.38
N THR A 150 -18.86 0.65 18.61
CA THR A 150 -17.49 0.23 18.95
C THR A 150 -17.11 -1.03 18.18
N ALA A 151 -17.98 -2.04 18.14
CA ALA A 151 -17.75 -3.25 17.36
C ALA A 151 -17.62 -2.96 15.85
N ALA A 152 -18.44 -2.07 15.31
CA ALA A 152 -18.37 -1.66 13.91
C ALA A 152 -17.06 -0.91 13.59
N ILE A 153 -16.61 -0.01 14.48
CA ILE A 153 -15.31 0.69 14.35
C ILE A 153 -14.16 -0.32 14.35
N ASN A 154 -14.14 -1.25 15.32
CA ASN A 154 -13.12 -2.28 15.43
C ASN A 154 -13.07 -3.16 14.16
N SER A 155 -14.25 -3.54 13.64
CA SER A 155 -14.35 -4.32 12.39
C SER A 155 -13.79 -3.55 11.19
N VAL A 156 -14.21 -2.30 10.97
CA VAL A 156 -13.69 -1.48 9.86
C VAL A 156 -12.17 -1.29 9.96
N ALA A 157 -11.66 -1.00 11.16
CA ALA A 157 -10.24 -0.79 11.37
C ALA A 157 -9.42 -2.07 11.19
N ALA A 158 -9.92 -3.21 11.68
CA ALA A 158 -9.28 -4.50 11.53
C ALA A 158 -9.14 -4.90 10.05
N GLU A 159 -10.23 -4.78 9.28
CA GLU A 159 -10.23 -5.11 7.85
C GLU A 159 -9.31 -4.17 7.05
N ALA A 160 -9.30 -2.88 7.38
CA ALA A 160 -8.43 -1.89 6.74
C ALA A 160 -6.94 -2.14 7.03
N LEU A 161 -6.58 -2.57 8.24
CA LEU A 161 -5.19 -2.95 8.58
C LEU A 161 -4.82 -4.35 8.08
N ALA A 162 -5.79 -5.26 7.92
CA ALA A 162 -5.58 -6.57 7.30
C ALA A 162 -5.24 -6.46 5.80
N ASP A 163 -5.77 -5.44 5.13
CA ASP A 163 -5.50 -5.14 3.73
C ASP A 163 -4.23 -4.32 3.48
N GLN A 164 -3.59 -3.80 4.54
CA GLN A 164 -2.26 -3.17 4.48
C GLN A 164 -1.15 -4.13 4.92
N GLY A 165 0.10 -3.72 4.75
CA GLY A 165 1.27 -4.46 5.21
C GLY A 165 2.10 -5.04 4.07
N ILE A 166 2.59 -6.26 4.26
CA ILE A 166 3.46 -6.97 3.30
C ILE A 166 2.86 -8.33 2.97
N GLY A 167 2.95 -8.73 1.70
CA GLY A 167 2.62 -10.07 1.23
C GLY A 167 3.77 -10.72 0.49
N VAL A 168 3.92 -12.03 0.65
CA VAL A 168 4.81 -12.86 -0.17
C VAL A 168 3.94 -13.90 -0.84
N ILE A 169 4.00 -13.98 -2.16
CA ILE A 169 3.33 -15.02 -2.94
C ILE A 169 4.36 -15.83 -3.73
N ARG A 170 4.14 -17.14 -3.78
CA ARG A 170 4.90 -18.03 -4.66
C ARG A 170 4.32 -18.04 -6.07
N LEU A 171 5.23 -18.02 -7.03
CA LEU A 171 4.98 -18.09 -8.47
C LEU A 171 5.69 -19.30 -9.08
N LYS A 172 5.07 -19.84 -10.13
CA LYS A 172 5.64 -20.90 -10.96
C LYS A 172 5.59 -20.50 -12.43
N ARG A 173 6.62 -20.86 -13.18
CA ARG A 173 6.65 -20.71 -14.63
C ARG A 173 6.04 -21.96 -15.29
N ASP A 174 5.11 -21.77 -16.21
CA ASP A 174 4.50 -22.84 -16.99
C ASP A 174 5.43 -23.30 -18.14
N GLY A 175 5.02 -24.35 -18.87
CA GLY A 175 5.79 -24.89 -20.00
C GLY A 175 5.89 -23.95 -21.21
N GLN A 176 5.14 -22.84 -21.22
CA GLN A 176 5.18 -21.79 -22.24
C GLN A 176 6.00 -20.57 -21.77
N GLY A 177 6.59 -20.64 -20.58
CA GLY A 177 7.42 -19.58 -20.02
C GLY A 177 6.65 -18.49 -19.27
N ARG A 178 5.33 -18.64 -19.07
CA ARG A 178 4.48 -17.65 -18.37
C ARG A 178 4.47 -17.89 -16.87
N TRP A 179 4.39 -16.82 -16.09
CA TRP A 179 4.30 -16.92 -14.64
C TRP A 179 2.85 -17.06 -14.20
N GLN A 180 2.61 -17.93 -13.22
CA GLN A 180 1.31 -18.15 -12.61
C GLN A 180 1.44 -18.26 -11.10
N ARG A 181 0.37 -17.91 -10.39
CA ARG A 181 0.24 -18.16 -8.96
C ARG A 181 0.40 -19.65 -8.66
N GLN A 182 1.18 -19.96 -7.64
CA GLN A 182 1.27 -21.30 -7.08
C GLN A 182 1.26 -21.20 -5.54
N PRO A 183 0.09 -21.35 -4.88
CA PRO A 183 0.04 -21.33 -3.43
C PRO A 183 0.97 -22.36 -2.80
N GLY A 184 1.61 -21.98 -1.70
CA GLY A 184 2.66 -22.80 -1.09
C GLY A 184 3.04 -22.34 0.32
N PRO A 185 3.88 -23.11 1.02
CA PRO A 185 4.29 -22.82 2.39
C PRO A 185 5.08 -21.51 2.54
N GLU A 186 5.63 -20.97 1.45
CA GLU A 186 6.32 -19.68 1.42
C GLU A 186 5.35 -18.49 1.41
N ASP A 187 4.07 -18.71 1.14
CA ASP A 187 3.09 -17.62 1.14
C ASP A 187 2.93 -17.04 2.54
N ARG A 188 3.03 -15.72 2.64
CA ARG A 188 3.01 -15.04 3.94
C ARG A 188 2.30 -13.69 3.85
N ARG A 189 1.57 -13.36 4.91
CA ARG A 189 1.08 -12.01 5.18
C ARG A 189 1.65 -11.50 6.49
N ILE A 190 2.10 -10.25 6.47
CA ILE A 190 2.42 -9.45 7.66
C ILE A 190 1.51 -8.24 7.56
N THR A 191 0.38 -8.26 8.27
CA THR A 191 -0.65 -7.20 8.22
C THR A 191 -0.33 -6.07 9.20
N GLY A 192 -1.12 -5.00 9.16
CA GLY A 192 -1.06 -3.92 10.16
C GLY A 192 -1.44 -4.35 11.58
N LEU A 193 -1.93 -5.58 11.78
CA LEU A 193 -2.26 -6.16 13.09
C LEU A 193 -1.43 -7.41 13.43
N ALA A 194 -0.39 -7.71 12.65
CA ALA A 194 0.44 -8.89 12.90
C ALA A 194 1.06 -8.85 14.30
N GLY A 195 0.73 -9.83 15.14
CA GLY A 195 1.25 -9.92 16.50
C GLY A 195 0.41 -9.28 17.60
N LEU A 196 -0.76 -8.71 17.26
CA LEU A 196 -1.72 -8.20 18.25
C LEU A 196 -2.22 -9.33 19.15
N ASP A 197 -2.88 -10.34 18.57
CA ASP A 197 -3.45 -11.48 19.30
C ASP A 197 -2.49 -12.67 19.46
N ASP A 198 -1.37 -12.67 18.75
CA ASP A 198 -0.38 -13.75 18.74
C ASP A 198 1.03 -13.18 18.98
N PRO A 199 1.52 -13.13 20.24
CA PRO A 199 2.81 -12.54 20.57
C PRO A 199 4.01 -13.15 19.82
N GLU A 200 3.91 -14.39 19.35
CA GLU A 200 4.98 -15.05 18.59
C GLU A 200 5.15 -14.44 17.19
N ARG A 201 4.11 -13.78 16.66
CA ARG A 201 4.14 -13.09 15.36
C ARG A 201 4.56 -11.63 15.42
N ARG A 202 4.81 -11.09 16.62
CA ARG A 202 5.25 -9.69 16.76
C ARG A 202 6.56 -9.47 16.02
N LEU A 203 6.63 -8.35 15.31
CA LEU A 203 7.85 -7.88 14.70
C LEU A 203 8.82 -7.41 15.80
N ARG A 204 10.06 -7.08 15.41
CA ARG A 204 11.11 -6.74 16.36
C ARG A 204 11.94 -5.56 15.89
N ALA A 205 12.15 -4.59 16.79
CA ALA A 205 13.12 -3.54 16.62
C ALA A 205 14.55 -4.08 16.83
N THR A 206 15.48 -3.70 15.96
CA THR A 206 16.91 -4.01 16.10
C THR A 206 17.75 -2.76 15.84
N GLY A 207 19.07 -2.86 16.03
CA GLY A 207 19.99 -1.72 15.90
C GLY A 207 20.03 -0.82 17.15
N PRO A 208 20.86 0.24 17.13
CA PRO A 208 21.16 1.04 18.32
C PRO A 208 19.93 1.69 18.96
N ALA A 209 18.97 2.15 18.15
CA ALA A 209 17.76 2.80 18.65
C ALA A 209 16.86 1.87 19.47
N SER A 210 16.96 0.54 19.33
CA SER A 210 16.11 -0.40 20.08
C SER A 210 16.29 -0.36 21.59
N ALA A 211 17.36 0.30 22.10
CA ALA A 211 17.61 0.43 23.53
C ALA A 211 16.56 1.30 24.25
N VAL A 212 16.04 2.35 23.61
CA VAL A 212 15.07 3.26 24.25
C VAL A 212 13.75 2.56 24.54
N PHE A 213 13.36 1.61 23.69
CA PHE A 213 12.15 0.81 23.89
C PHE A 213 12.21 -0.16 25.07
N ARG A 214 13.35 -0.31 25.76
CA ARG A 214 13.47 -1.17 26.97
C ARG A 214 13.67 -0.39 28.27
N LEU A 215 13.56 0.94 28.24
CA LEU A 215 13.65 1.76 29.45
C LEU A 215 12.44 1.53 30.35
N ALA A 216 12.69 1.33 31.64
CA ALA A 216 11.63 1.00 32.61
C ALA A 216 10.77 2.22 33.00
N GLN A 217 11.33 3.42 32.92
CA GLN A 217 10.59 4.66 33.19
C GLN A 217 10.09 5.23 31.87
N ARG A 218 8.77 5.40 31.77
CA ARG A 218 8.08 6.00 30.63
C ARG A 218 7.53 7.37 30.99
N GLN A 219 7.72 8.32 30.10
CA GLN A 219 7.13 9.67 30.15
C GLN A 219 5.75 9.69 29.51
N GLY A 220 5.56 8.89 28.46
CA GLY A 220 4.34 8.77 27.68
C GLY A 220 3.56 7.48 27.92
N TYR A 221 2.87 7.04 26.87
CA TYR A 221 2.12 5.80 26.85
C TYR A 221 3.06 4.59 26.82
N ASP A 222 2.82 3.64 27.73
CA ASP A 222 3.52 2.36 27.76
C ASP A 222 2.59 1.28 27.18
N ASP A 223 2.93 0.81 25.98
CA ASP A 223 2.22 -0.25 25.29
C ASP A 223 2.56 -1.65 25.84
N GLY A 224 3.56 -1.75 26.72
CA GLY A 224 4.04 -3.00 27.30
C GLY A 224 4.72 -3.94 26.29
N LEU A 225 5.06 -3.48 25.07
CA LEU A 225 5.66 -4.31 24.02
C LEU A 225 7.18 -4.39 24.12
N GLY A 226 7.82 -3.41 24.76
CA GLY A 226 9.27 -3.31 24.78
C GLY A 226 9.83 -3.11 23.37
N ASP A 227 10.78 -3.95 22.94
CA ASP A 227 11.34 -3.91 21.57
C ASP A 227 10.52 -4.71 20.54
N ARG A 228 9.30 -5.13 20.89
CA ARG A 228 8.37 -5.83 20.00
C ARG A 228 7.42 -4.84 19.35
N ILE A 229 6.95 -5.18 18.16
CA ILE A 229 6.12 -4.30 17.33
C ILE A 229 4.91 -5.09 16.85
N ILE A 230 3.74 -4.47 16.89
CA ILE A 230 2.51 -4.98 16.29
C ILE A 230 2.39 -4.40 14.89
N GLY A 231 2.35 -5.30 13.91
CA GLY A 231 2.03 -4.97 12.53
C GLY A 231 3.07 -4.13 11.80
N THR A 232 2.75 -3.90 10.52
CA THR A 232 3.41 -2.93 9.63
C THR A 232 2.35 -2.44 8.64
N PHE A 233 2.35 -1.16 8.31
CA PHE A 233 1.34 -0.52 7.46
C PHE A 233 1.90 0.74 6.80
N ALA A 234 1.17 1.33 5.83
CA ALA A 234 1.69 2.40 4.99
C ALA A 234 3.00 2.01 4.28
N ASN A 235 3.14 0.72 3.95
CA ASN A 235 4.28 0.15 3.24
C ASN A 235 4.27 0.67 1.80
N CYS A 236 5.09 1.66 1.51
CA CYS A 236 5.13 2.32 0.20
C CYS A 236 6.12 1.58 -0.71
N ALA A 237 7.35 2.09 -0.78
CA ALA A 237 8.42 1.54 -1.59
C ALA A 237 9.25 0.49 -0.85
N GLY A 238 10.29 0.01 -1.51
CA GLY A 238 11.19 -0.97 -0.94
C GLY A 238 12.46 -1.18 -1.76
N GLY A 239 13.16 -2.26 -1.45
CA GLY A 239 14.36 -2.66 -2.15
C GLY A 239 14.68 -4.13 -1.93
N THR A 240 15.52 -4.70 -2.78
CA THR A 240 16.07 -6.04 -2.56
C THR A 240 17.56 -5.93 -2.31
N THR A 241 17.99 -6.47 -1.18
CA THR A 241 19.41 -6.52 -0.82
C THR A 241 20.17 -7.55 -1.67
N PRO A 242 21.49 -7.39 -1.87
CA PRO A 242 22.30 -8.38 -2.61
C PRO A 242 22.29 -9.79 -2.02
N TRP A 243 21.98 -9.94 -0.72
CA TRP A 243 21.85 -11.23 -0.03
C TRP A 243 20.41 -11.76 0.00
N GLY A 244 19.50 -11.18 -0.78
CA GLY A 244 18.16 -11.74 -1.03
C GLY A 244 17.10 -11.45 0.03
N THR A 245 17.34 -10.49 0.93
CA THR A 245 16.31 -9.93 1.82
C THR A 245 15.57 -8.78 1.13
N VAL A 246 14.26 -8.70 1.32
CA VAL A 246 13.43 -7.57 0.86
C VAL A 246 13.29 -6.55 1.98
N LEU A 247 13.45 -5.28 1.62
CA LEU A 247 13.22 -4.12 2.47
C LEU A 247 11.88 -3.51 2.06
N SER A 248 11.06 -3.16 3.03
CA SER A 248 9.87 -2.33 2.87
C SER A 248 10.06 -1.05 3.69
N ALA A 249 9.51 0.06 3.23
CA ALA A 249 9.52 1.33 3.95
C ALA A 249 8.09 1.74 4.32
N GLU A 250 7.85 2.03 5.59
CA GLU A 250 6.63 2.70 6.05
C GLU A 250 6.79 4.20 5.79
N GLU A 251 5.86 4.83 5.07
CA GLU A 251 5.93 6.26 4.75
C GLU A 251 4.91 7.06 5.55
N ASN A 252 3.61 6.85 5.27
CA ASN A 252 2.52 7.65 5.83
C ASN A 252 1.89 7.01 7.09
N PHE A 253 2.70 6.41 7.96
CA PHE A 253 2.27 5.68 9.15
C PHE A 253 1.56 6.58 10.18
N GLN A 254 1.91 7.86 10.25
CA GLN A 254 1.27 8.91 11.06
C GLN A 254 -0.22 9.11 10.74
N SER A 255 -0.66 8.59 9.60
CA SER A 255 -2.08 8.56 9.27
C SER A 255 -2.86 7.58 10.15
N GLN A 256 -2.21 6.57 10.73
CA GLN A 256 -2.82 5.45 11.47
C GLN A 256 -2.55 5.45 12.97
N VAL A 257 -1.35 5.90 13.37
CA VAL A 257 -0.89 5.97 14.77
C VAL A 257 -0.25 7.34 15.06
N PRO A 258 -0.06 7.74 16.32
CA PRO A 258 0.70 8.95 16.64
C PRO A 258 2.15 8.89 16.12
N GLU A 259 2.65 9.99 15.57
CA GLU A 259 4.04 10.10 15.07
C GLU A 259 5.03 10.46 16.17
N ASP A 260 4.64 11.39 17.03
CA ASP A 260 5.52 11.94 18.05
C ASP A 260 5.81 10.92 19.17
N VAL A 261 7.08 10.88 19.58
CA VAL A 261 7.57 10.09 20.71
C VAL A 261 8.29 10.98 21.71
N TYR A 262 8.28 10.58 22.98
CA TYR A 262 9.09 11.22 24.01
C TYR A 262 10.57 10.83 23.88
N ALA A 263 11.45 11.56 24.57
CA ALA A 263 12.90 11.33 24.53
C ALA A 263 13.34 9.94 25.04
N ASP A 264 12.49 9.26 25.81
CA ASP A 264 12.70 7.88 26.27
C ASP A 264 12.12 6.82 25.32
N GLY A 265 11.64 7.23 24.14
CA GLY A 265 11.06 6.36 23.13
C GLY A 265 9.63 5.90 23.42
N SER A 266 8.99 6.36 24.50
CA SER A 266 7.55 6.11 24.71
C SER A 266 6.70 6.92 23.73
N ALA A 267 5.60 6.33 23.28
CA ALA A 267 4.69 6.96 22.33
C ALA A 267 3.78 8.01 23.01
N MET A 268 3.18 8.88 22.21
CA MET A 268 1.95 9.56 22.62
C MET A 268 0.83 8.55 22.87
N ALA A 269 -0.14 8.92 23.71
CA ALA A 269 -1.33 8.08 23.90
C ALA A 269 -2.10 7.90 22.58
N PRO A 270 -2.81 6.76 22.37
CA PRO A 270 -3.64 6.53 21.18
C PRO A 270 -4.67 7.65 20.92
N SER A 271 -5.06 8.39 21.96
CA SER A 271 -5.92 9.57 21.89
C SER A 271 -5.33 10.73 21.06
N ALA A 272 -4.01 10.79 20.87
CA ALA A 272 -3.35 11.77 20.00
C ALA A 272 -3.66 11.52 18.51
N ARG A 273 -4.09 10.31 18.15
CA ARG A 273 -4.55 9.96 16.80
C ARG A 273 -5.92 9.26 16.85
N PRO A 274 -7.02 9.99 17.11
CA PRO A 274 -8.35 9.38 17.16
C PRO A 274 -8.74 8.71 15.84
N PHE A 275 -9.51 7.62 15.95
CA PHE A 275 -10.12 6.99 14.79
C PHE A 275 -10.96 8.01 14.03
N THR A 276 -10.80 8.04 12.70
CA THR A 276 -11.54 8.94 11.82
C THR A 276 -12.15 8.15 10.68
N CYS A 277 -13.47 8.21 10.54
CA CYS A 277 -14.20 7.61 9.42
C CYS A 277 -15.23 8.60 8.86
N GLN A 278 -15.07 8.91 7.57
CA GLN A 278 -15.98 9.70 6.75
C GLN A 278 -16.12 9.01 5.39
N ALA A 279 -17.08 9.42 4.56
CA ALA A 279 -17.29 8.81 3.24
C ALA A 279 -16.01 8.69 2.38
N LYS A 280 -15.07 9.64 2.50
CA LYS A 280 -13.81 9.67 1.72
C LYS A 280 -12.54 9.69 2.56
N ARG A 281 -12.63 9.47 3.87
CA ARG A 281 -11.48 9.54 4.79
C ARG A 281 -11.55 8.42 5.80
N LEU A 282 -10.46 7.68 5.95
CA LEU A 282 -10.29 6.62 6.94
C LEU A 282 -8.88 6.71 7.51
N TYR A 283 -8.77 7.00 8.80
CA TYR A 283 -7.50 7.25 9.49
C TYR A 283 -7.58 6.85 10.95
N GLY A 284 -6.43 6.83 11.64
CA GLY A 284 -6.36 6.50 13.06
C GLY A 284 -6.77 5.06 13.30
N LEU A 285 -6.43 4.17 12.36
CA LEU A 285 -6.82 2.76 12.42
C LEU A 285 -6.17 2.01 13.60
N GLY A 286 -5.09 2.54 14.17
CA GLY A 286 -4.46 2.00 15.38
C GLY A 286 -5.24 2.30 16.66
N ASN A 287 -5.97 3.43 16.72
CA ASN A 287 -6.66 3.88 17.92
C ASN A 287 -7.60 2.81 18.52
N PRO A 288 -8.47 2.11 17.78
CA PRO A 288 -9.35 1.10 18.37
C PRO A 288 -8.63 -0.08 19.02
N PHE A 289 -7.34 -0.28 18.74
CA PHE A 289 -6.50 -1.35 19.27
C PHE A 289 -5.48 -0.86 20.31
N GLY A 290 -5.52 0.43 20.65
CA GLY A 290 -4.59 1.02 21.62
C GLY A 290 -3.16 1.17 21.08
N LEU A 291 -3.03 1.31 19.75
CA LEU A 291 -1.78 1.58 19.03
C LEU A 291 -1.60 3.08 18.77
#